data_AF-A0A0R3T7B4-F1
#
_entry.id   AF-A0A0R3T7B4-F1
#
_cell.length_a   1.000
_cell.length_b   1.000
_cell.length_c   1.000
_cell.angle_alpha   90.00
_cell.angle_beta   90.00
_cell.angle_gamma   90.00
#
_symmetry.space_group_name_H-M   'P 1'
#
loop_
_entity.id
_entity.type
_entity.pdbx_description
1 polymer ?
#
loop_
_entity_poly.entity_id
_entity_poly.type
_entity_poly.pdbx_seq_one_letter_code
_entity_poly.pdbx_strand_id
1 'polypeptide(L)'
;MELINSLITVATCTSRLERWLSPATPSSEDFNIQFKNGSSENESPEEQQIDRVAQEYTKLQHFVKKSVNHPFVEELKPRIQQITTNLQGQLEGRLCSGLDLCHIVQASGQLHSPASTKASAILRQVLSTYISIDKLSSAVTLYRSHCLHSPLSKIFSPCPELSSTGADIDAAASTLQRMFKEAINLLDSELSLFQVLVFKRLHKSYEPLSEFDVIVDAFFPETVDILLSQLPDIFSAGNPDKFHKLYKIGLEFLDLVEARTDSTKQVIKLRQHSSYVSFLSKWSLSVYFQLRYQECNEAVTECTKIFFKAAEDGPHVGYALALTATITQQIQRCWSGDVYLDALRHRFWKLSLQLVNVYAYLIPKMAVLQAPTTLEKRGISSIESLLLVFFDGSLFLKWIEEGGLVNLVLPTLQNQDTDPLPEWLTQCIEDSIERTRKSLNTVKENIENVQALTKHVQELPRQYRRTNREWPSAPSAFMPRITRQLQDLAHILQDNILTKPQVEASPALRAQFTELFEQMVLQTTNM
;
A
#
# COMPACT_ATOMS: atom_id res chain seq x y z
N MET A 1 -22.27 4.97 60.48
CA MET A 1 -22.90 3.64 60.32
C MET A 1 -22.51 3.00 59.00
N GLU A 2 -22.78 3.65 57.85
CA GLU A 2 -22.44 3.08 56.53
C GLU A 2 -20.94 2.78 56.33
N LEU A 3 -20.06 3.68 56.80
CA LEU A 3 -18.61 3.53 56.66
C LEU A 3 -18.03 2.40 57.54
N ILE A 4 -18.63 2.17 58.71
CA ILE A 4 -18.28 1.07 59.62
C ILE A 4 -18.73 -0.27 59.01
N ASN A 5 -19.95 -0.33 58.46
CA ASN A 5 -20.43 -1.51 57.75
C ASN A 5 -19.57 -1.85 56.53
N SER A 6 -19.08 -0.85 55.76
CA SER A 6 -18.14 -1.12 54.67
C SER A 6 -16.81 -1.69 55.16
N LEU A 7 -16.24 -1.19 56.26
CA LEU A 7 -14.96 -1.68 56.79
C LEU A 7 -15.08 -3.09 57.38
N ILE A 8 -16.19 -3.40 58.06
CA ILE A 8 -16.48 -4.77 58.53
C ILE A 8 -16.63 -5.71 57.33
N THR A 9 -17.33 -5.26 56.28
CA THR A 9 -17.51 -6.07 55.07
C THR A 9 -16.16 -6.36 54.41
N VAL A 10 -15.27 -5.37 54.29
CA VAL A 10 -13.89 -5.57 53.79
C VAL A 10 -13.14 -6.62 54.62
N ALA A 11 -13.13 -6.51 55.95
CA ALA A 11 -12.44 -7.46 56.83
C ALA A 11 -13.01 -8.89 56.77
N THR A 12 -14.33 -9.01 56.63
CA THR A 12 -14.98 -10.32 56.48
C THR A 12 -14.73 -10.96 55.11
N CYS A 13 -14.77 -10.17 54.03
CA CYS A 13 -14.45 -10.64 52.68
C CYS A 13 -12.97 -11.05 52.58
N THR A 14 -12.03 -10.28 53.15
CA THR A 14 -10.60 -10.66 53.14
C THR A 14 -10.36 -11.98 53.86
N SER A 15 -10.98 -12.16 55.04
CA SER A 15 -10.81 -13.40 55.82
C SER A 15 -11.46 -14.62 55.14
N ARG A 16 -12.60 -14.44 54.48
CA ARG A 16 -13.27 -15.51 53.70
C ARG A 16 -12.45 -15.90 52.48
N LEU A 17 -11.96 -14.92 51.72
CA LEU A 17 -11.15 -15.16 50.52
C LEU A 17 -9.81 -15.81 50.86
N GLU A 18 -9.13 -15.39 51.93
CA GLU A 18 -7.92 -16.08 52.42
C GLU A 18 -8.20 -17.55 52.75
N ARG A 19 -9.33 -17.84 53.40
CA ARG A 19 -9.70 -19.22 53.74
C ARG A 19 -10.00 -20.06 52.50
N TRP A 20 -10.65 -19.48 51.49
CA TRP A 20 -11.00 -20.20 50.26
C TRP A 20 -9.84 -20.34 49.26
N LEU A 21 -8.86 -19.43 49.29
CA LEU A 21 -7.69 -19.41 48.42
C LEU A 21 -6.43 -20.02 49.05
N SER A 22 -6.47 -20.36 50.35
CA SER A 22 -5.37 -21.09 51.00
C SER A 22 -5.21 -22.47 50.36
N PRO A 23 -3.97 -22.91 50.05
CA PRO A 23 -3.75 -24.25 49.53
C PRO A 23 -4.25 -25.25 50.58
N ALA A 24 -5.25 -26.05 50.22
CA ALA A 24 -5.56 -27.24 50.99
C ALA A 24 -4.28 -28.08 51.07
N THR A 25 -3.82 -28.35 52.28
CA THR A 25 -2.75 -29.32 52.53
C THR A 25 -3.08 -30.61 51.76
N PRO A 26 -2.16 -31.13 50.93
CA PRO A 26 -2.42 -32.37 50.21
C PRO A 26 -2.39 -33.50 51.24
N SER A 27 -3.55 -33.96 51.70
CA SER A 27 -3.65 -35.31 52.24
C SER A 27 -3.55 -36.26 51.06
N SER A 28 -2.36 -36.80 50.88
CA SER A 28 -2.08 -37.98 50.06
C SER A 28 -2.99 -39.12 50.51
N GLU A 29 -4.08 -39.35 49.78
CA GLU A 29 -4.71 -40.66 49.56
C GLU A 29 -5.94 -40.45 48.65
N ASP A 30 -6.07 -41.35 47.66
CA ASP A 30 -7.22 -41.55 46.78
C ASP A 30 -7.39 -40.66 45.52
N PHE A 31 -6.39 -40.71 44.63
CA PHE A 31 -6.67 -40.73 43.18
C PHE A 31 -7.18 -42.13 42.79
N ASN A 32 -8.43 -42.46 43.15
CA ASN A 32 -9.11 -43.63 42.61
C ASN A 32 -10.60 -43.34 42.42
N ILE A 33 -10.93 -42.67 41.31
CA ILE A 33 -12.32 -42.40 40.94
C ILE A 33 -12.89 -43.65 40.27
N GLN A 34 -13.55 -44.49 41.08
CA GLN A 34 -14.47 -45.51 40.60
C GLN A 34 -15.63 -44.86 39.85
N PHE A 35 -15.79 -45.24 38.59
CA PHE A 35 -16.91 -44.89 37.74
C PHE A 35 -18.23 -45.41 38.34
N LYS A 36 -19.16 -44.50 38.63
CA LYS A 36 -20.59 -44.82 38.71
C LYS A 36 -21.35 -43.99 37.69
N ASN A 37 -21.90 -44.70 36.70
CA ASN A 37 -22.90 -44.21 35.77
C ASN A 37 -24.12 -43.69 36.53
N GLY A 38 -24.53 -42.46 36.24
CA GLY A 38 -25.75 -41.86 36.78
C GLY A 38 -25.95 -40.46 36.21
N SER A 39 -26.86 -40.35 35.27
CA SER A 39 -27.45 -39.11 34.75
C SER A 39 -27.92 -38.19 35.89
N SER A 40 -27.25 -37.06 36.10
CA SER A 40 -27.75 -35.85 36.78
C SER A 40 -26.73 -34.72 36.60
N GLU A 41 -27.22 -33.53 36.24
CA GLU A 41 -26.50 -32.25 36.21
C GLU A 41 -25.97 -31.88 37.60
N ASN A 42 -24.83 -32.43 37.99
CA ASN A 42 -24.07 -31.92 39.13
C ASN A 42 -22.88 -31.14 38.58
N GLU A 43 -23.03 -29.81 38.49
CA GLU A 43 -21.91 -28.86 38.42
C GLU A 43 -20.85 -29.28 39.45
N SER A 44 -19.58 -29.31 39.04
CA SER A 44 -18.53 -29.77 39.95
C SER A 44 -18.45 -28.83 41.17
N PRO A 45 -18.19 -29.33 42.39
CA PRO A 45 -18.11 -28.48 43.59
C PRO A 45 -17.05 -27.37 43.48
N GLU A 46 -16.05 -27.58 42.62
CA GLU A 46 -15.03 -26.60 42.29
C GLU A 46 -15.55 -25.46 41.39
N GLU A 47 -16.51 -25.73 40.50
CA GLU A 47 -17.17 -24.72 39.67
C GLU A 47 -17.91 -23.71 40.57
N GLN A 48 -18.73 -24.19 41.50
CA GLN A 48 -19.46 -23.31 42.41
C GLN A 48 -18.55 -22.53 43.37
N GLN A 49 -17.35 -23.04 43.66
CA GLN A 49 -16.41 -22.38 44.55
C GLN A 49 -15.78 -21.14 43.89
N ILE A 50 -15.40 -21.20 42.62
CA ILE A 50 -14.76 -20.07 41.94
C ILE A 50 -15.74 -18.92 41.67
N ASP A 51 -16.97 -19.21 41.29
CA ASP A 51 -17.97 -18.17 41.05
C ASP A 51 -18.31 -17.42 42.36
N ARG A 52 -18.35 -18.14 43.48
CA ARG A 52 -18.49 -17.55 44.81
C ARG A 52 -17.28 -16.70 45.20
N VAL A 53 -16.07 -17.18 44.89
CA VAL A 53 -14.81 -16.44 45.12
C VAL A 53 -14.80 -15.16 44.26
N ALA A 54 -15.21 -15.21 42.99
CA ALA A 54 -15.29 -14.06 42.11
C ALA A 54 -16.29 -13.02 42.63
N GLN A 55 -17.49 -13.42 43.04
CA GLN A 55 -18.51 -12.51 43.58
C GLN A 55 -18.04 -11.83 44.88
N GLU A 56 -17.43 -12.57 45.81
CA GLU A 56 -16.90 -11.99 47.04
C GLU A 56 -15.68 -11.10 46.78
N TYR A 57 -14.86 -11.41 45.76
CA TYR A 57 -13.74 -10.57 45.34
C TYR A 57 -14.22 -9.25 44.70
N THR A 58 -15.24 -9.28 43.84
CA THR A 58 -15.82 -8.05 43.25
C THR A 58 -16.46 -7.19 44.33
N LYS A 59 -17.14 -7.79 45.32
CA LYS A 59 -17.64 -7.06 46.52
C LYS A 59 -16.49 -6.44 47.30
N LEU A 60 -15.41 -7.18 47.56
CA LEU A 60 -14.23 -6.67 48.24
C LEU A 60 -13.65 -5.46 47.49
N GLN A 61 -13.46 -5.56 46.17
CA GLN A 61 -12.95 -4.45 45.36
C GLN A 61 -13.86 -3.22 45.40
N HIS A 62 -15.19 -3.39 45.34
CA HIS A 62 -16.14 -2.29 45.41
C HIS A 62 -16.03 -1.54 46.75
N PHE A 63 -16.00 -2.27 47.87
CA PHE A 63 -15.91 -1.63 49.19
C PHE A 63 -14.53 -1.02 49.45
N VAL A 64 -13.44 -1.63 48.96
CA VAL A 64 -12.09 -1.04 49.01
C VAL A 64 -12.02 0.27 48.22
N LYS A 65 -12.63 0.34 47.03
CA LYS A 65 -12.74 1.58 46.24
C LYS A 65 -13.64 2.65 46.91
N LYS A 66 -14.59 2.24 47.76
CA LYS A 66 -15.47 3.17 48.50
C LYS A 66 -14.82 3.75 49.76
N SER A 67 -13.85 3.05 50.35
CA SER A 67 -13.15 3.43 51.59
C SER A 67 -11.68 3.82 51.36
N VAL A 68 -11.41 4.62 50.33
CA VAL A 68 -10.06 5.09 49.97
C VAL A 68 -9.47 5.96 51.10
N ASN A 69 -8.19 5.77 51.42
CA ASN A 69 -7.42 6.50 52.44
C ASN A 69 -7.79 6.27 53.91
N HIS A 70 -8.53 5.20 54.24
CA HIS A 70 -8.77 4.84 55.64
C HIS A 70 -7.59 4.00 56.19
N PRO A 71 -7.02 4.31 57.37
CA PRO A 71 -5.83 3.64 57.92
C PRO A 71 -6.00 2.12 58.07
N PHE A 72 -7.21 1.65 58.40
CA PHE A 72 -7.53 0.22 58.45
C PHE A 72 -7.46 -0.50 57.08
N VAL A 73 -7.78 0.21 55.99
CA VAL A 73 -7.68 -0.36 54.63
C VAL A 73 -6.22 -0.41 54.19
N GLU A 74 -5.40 0.58 54.59
CA GLU A 74 -3.95 0.57 54.39
C GLU A 74 -3.29 -0.63 55.10
N GLU A 75 -3.72 -0.98 56.31
CA GLU A 75 -3.24 -2.19 57.02
C GLU A 75 -3.65 -3.50 56.32
N LEU A 76 -4.81 -3.52 55.67
CA LEU A 76 -5.31 -4.70 54.94
C LEU A 76 -4.80 -4.80 53.50
N LYS A 77 -4.19 -3.75 52.94
CA LYS A 77 -3.62 -3.77 51.57
C LYS A 77 -2.69 -4.95 51.29
N PRO A 78 -1.68 -5.29 52.12
CA PRO A 78 -0.79 -6.41 51.82
C PRO A 78 -1.53 -7.75 51.74
N ARG A 79 -2.55 -7.94 52.60
CA ARG A 79 -3.43 -9.13 52.57
C ARG A 79 -4.28 -9.18 51.31
N ILE A 80 -4.87 -8.05 50.91
CA ILE A 80 -5.65 -7.93 49.66
C ILE A 80 -4.77 -8.18 48.43
N GLN A 81 -3.51 -7.73 48.44
CA GLN A 81 -2.54 -8.02 47.38
C GLN A 81 -2.27 -9.52 47.28
N GLN A 82 -2.01 -10.20 48.41
CA GLN A 82 -1.78 -11.65 48.44
C GLN A 82 -3.00 -12.46 47.96
N ILE A 83 -4.21 -12.06 48.37
CA ILE A 83 -5.47 -12.63 47.86
C ILE A 83 -5.55 -12.46 46.33
N THR A 84 -5.22 -11.26 45.84
CA THR A 84 -5.27 -10.95 44.40
C THR A 84 -4.28 -11.78 43.61
N THR A 85 -3.04 -11.94 44.09
CA THR A 85 -2.02 -12.76 43.41
C THR A 85 -2.37 -14.24 43.43
N ASN A 86 -2.91 -14.76 44.54
CA ASN A 86 -3.33 -16.16 44.61
C ASN A 86 -4.54 -16.44 43.71
N LEU A 87 -5.53 -15.53 43.68
CA LEU A 87 -6.68 -15.63 42.79
C LEU A 87 -6.23 -15.59 41.33
N GLN A 88 -5.33 -14.66 40.96
CA GLN A 88 -4.75 -14.60 39.62
C GLN A 88 -4.02 -15.89 39.27
N GLY A 89 -3.10 -16.39 40.10
CA GLY A 89 -2.38 -17.63 39.83
C GLY A 89 -3.29 -18.84 39.65
N GLN A 90 -4.37 -18.96 40.45
CA GLN A 90 -5.35 -20.03 40.27
C GLN A 90 -6.16 -19.89 38.97
N LEU A 91 -6.61 -18.68 38.64
CA LEU A 91 -7.34 -18.40 37.40
C LEU A 91 -6.46 -18.58 36.15
N GLU A 92 -5.19 -18.19 36.22
CA GLU A 92 -4.19 -18.38 35.15
C GLU A 92 -3.96 -19.88 34.91
N GLY A 93 -3.68 -20.65 35.96
CA GLY A 93 -3.49 -22.11 35.84
C GLY A 93 -4.73 -22.84 35.32
N ARG A 94 -5.93 -22.42 35.72
CA ARG A 94 -7.19 -22.97 35.19
C ARG A 94 -7.44 -22.55 33.73
N LEU A 95 -7.06 -21.33 33.35
CA LEU A 95 -7.18 -20.89 31.96
C LEU A 95 -6.26 -21.71 31.06
N CYS A 96 -4.97 -21.86 31.41
CA CYS A 96 -4.02 -22.67 30.65
C CYS A 96 -4.49 -24.12 30.53
N SER A 97 -4.85 -24.76 31.64
CA SER A 97 -5.32 -26.16 31.61
C SER A 97 -6.64 -26.32 30.83
N GLY A 98 -7.55 -25.36 30.92
CA GLY A 98 -8.78 -25.33 30.12
C GLY A 98 -8.49 -25.25 28.61
N LEU A 99 -7.57 -24.37 28.21
CA LEU A 99 -7.14 -24.22 26.82
C LEU A 99 -6.43 -25.47 26.30
N ASP A 100 -5.51 -26.05 27.08
CA ASP A 100 -4.80 -27.29 26.71
C ASP A 100 -5.76 -28.45 26.49
N LEU A 101 -6.74 -28.62 27.39
CA LEU A 101 -7.77 -29.64 27.23
C LEU A 101 -8.61 -29.41 25.97
N CYS A 102 -8.96 -28.15 25.67
CA CYS A 102 -9.68 -27.81 24.44
C CYS A 102 -8.85 -28.13 23.18
N HIS A 103 -7.55 -27.82 23.15
CA HIS A 103 -6.68 -28.16 22.01
C HIS A 103 -6.49 -29.68 21.86
N ILE A 104 -6.36 -30.43 22.96
CA ILE A 104 -6.27 -31.91 22.91
C ILE A 104 -7.56 -32.51 22.35
N VAL A 105 -8.71 -31.98 22.76
CA VAL A 105 -10.03 -32.40 22.25
C VAL A 105 -10.19 -32.08 20.76
N GLN A 106 -9.71 -30.92 20.32
CA GLN A 106 -9.75 -30.54 18.90
C GLN A 106 -8.82 -31.43 18.06
N ALA A 107 -7.60 -31.70 18.52
CA ALA A 107 -6.63 -32.54 17.83
C ALA A 107 -7.06 -34.02 17.74
N SER A 108 -7.82 -34.51 18.73
CA SER A 108 -8.36 -35.88 18.72
C SER A 108 -9.64 -36.02 17.87
N GLY A 109 -10.18 -34.94 17.32
CA GLY A 109 -11.40 -34.95 16.49
C GLY A 109 -12.68 -35.31 17.24
N GLN A 110 -12.64 -35.39 18.58
CA GLN A 110 -13.77 -35.82 19.41
C GLN A 110 -14.59 -34.63 19.94
N LEU A 111 -15.12 -33.82 19.03
CA LEU A 111 -15.84 -32.57 19.36
C LEU A 111 -17.13 -32.78 20.19
N HIS A 112 -17.72 -33.99 20.18
CA HIS A 112 -18.94 -34.34 20.93
C HIS A 112 -18.73 -35.34 22.08
N SER A 113 -17.49 -35.49 22.55
CA SER A 113 -17.15 -36.40 23.65
C SER A 113 -17.51 -35.81 25.04
N PRO A 114 -17.76 -36.63 26.07
CA PRO A 114 -17.85 -36.16 27.46
C PRO A 114 -16.61 -35.35 27.90
N ALA A 115 -15.45 -35.59 27.28
CA ALA A 115 -14.24 -34.80 27.52
C ALA A 115 -14.35 -33.37 26.96
N SER A 116 -15.00 -33.16 25.82
CA SER A 116 -15.19 -31.85 25.20
C SER A 116 -16.15 -30.98 26.00
N THR A 117 -17.19 -31.60 26.58
CA THR A 117 -18.17 -30.92 27.44
C THR A 117 -17.53 -30.47 28.75
N LYS A 118 -16.65 -31.28 29.34
CA LYS A 118 -15.88 -30.88 30.53
C LYS A 118 -14.89 -29.76 30.23
N ALA A 119 -14.12 -29.86 29.16
CA ALA A 119 -13.17 -28.81 28.76
C ALA A 119 -13.89 -27.47 28.45
N SER A 120 -15.01 -27.55 27.71
CA SER A 120 -15.91 -26.43 27.44
C SER A 120 -16.43 -25.79 28.72
N ALA A 121 -16.89 -26.58 29.69
CA ALA A 121 -17.40 -26.07 30.96
C ALA A 121 -16.32 -25.30 31.73
N ILE A 122 -15.12 -25.89 31.87
CA ILE A 122 -13.98 -25.27 32.56
C ILE A 122 -13.62 -23.94 31.90
N LEU A 123 -13.44 -23.92 30.57
CA LEU A 123 -13.01 -22.72 29.86
C LEU A 123 -14.08 -21.60 29.91
N ARG A 124 -15.36 -21.94 29.70
CA ARG A 124 -16.47 -20.97 29.81
C ARG A 124 -16.57 -20.38 31.20
N GLN A 125 -16.39 -21.21 32.23
CA GLN A 125 -16.43 -20.74 33.60
C GLN A 125 -15.28 -19.78 33.90
N VAL A 126 -14.05 -20.16 33.56
CA VAL A 126 -12.88 -19.31 33.80
C VAL A 126 -13.03 -17.96 33.09
N LEU A 127 -13.45 -17.95 31.83
CA LEU A 127 -13.70 -16.70 31.11
C LEU A 127 -14.83 -15.87 31.75
N SER A 128 -15.92 -16.50 32.19
CA SER A 128 -17.00 -15.83 32.93
C SER A 128 -16.50 -15.17 34.23
N THR A 129 -15.60 -15.84 34.94
CA THR A 129 -15.00 -15.28 36.17
C THR A 129 -14.07 -14.11 35.88
N TYR A 130 -13.30 -14.16 34.79
CA TYR A 130 -12.48 -13.01 34.34
C TYR A 130 -13.33 -11.80 33.95
N ILE A 131 -14.49 -12.02 33.31
CA ILE A 131 -15.46 -10.97 33.00
C ILE A 131 -16.05 -10.40 34.30
N SER A 132 -16.45 -11.26 35.24
CA SER A 132 -17.04 -10.85 36.53
C SER A 132 -16.07 -10.05 37.41
N ILE A 133 -14.76 -10.27 37.24
CA ILE A 133 -13.68 -9.59 37.97
C ILE A 133 -13.13 -8.38 37.17
N ASP A 134 -13.65 -8.10 35.97
CA ASP A 134 -13.20 -7.01 35.09
C ASP A 134 -11.69 -7.06 34.77
N LYS A 135 -11.16 -8.29 34.59
CA LYS A 135 -9.75 -8.57 34.27
C LYS A 135 -9.59 -9.35 32.96
N LEU A 136 -10.48 -9.11 32.00
CA LEU A 136 -10.47 -9.78 30.71
C LEU A 136 -9.15 -9.57 29.94
N SER A 137 -8.53 -8.39 30.06
CA SER A 137 -7.23 -8.08 29.44
C SER A 137 -6.09 -8.97 29.93
N SER A 138 -6.13 -9.43 31.19
CA SER A 138 -5.15 -10.40 31.72
C SER A 138 -5.35 -11.77 31.09
N ALA A 139 -6.61 -12.22 30.93
CA ALA A 139 -6.92 -13.48 30.26
C ALA A 139 -6.49 -13.47 28.78
N VAL A 140 -6.73 -12.36 28.08
CA VAL A 140 -6.29 -12.17 26.69
C VAL A 140 -4.77 -12.24 26.58
N THR A 141 -4.04 -11.52 27.44
CA THR A 141 -2.56 -11.55 27.46
C THR A 141 -2.03 -12.96 27.71
N LEU A 142 -2.66 -13.71 28.61
CA LEU A 142 -2.27 -15.10 28.89
C LEU A 142 -2.58 -16.03 27.72
N TYR A 143 -3.75 -15.89 27.08
CA TYR A 143 -4.08 -16.65 25.88
C TYR A 143 -3.09 -16.37 24.74
N ARG A 144 -2.72 -15.10 24.55
CA ARG A 144 -1.68 -14.69 23.59
C ARG A 144 -0.35 -15.38 23.84
N SER A 145 0.16 -15.33 25.07
CA SER A 145 1.47 -15.90 25.41
C SER A 145 1.47 -17.43 25.42
N HIS A 146 0.38 -18.07 25.84
CA HIS A 146 0.30 -19.51 26.01
C HIS A 146 -0.07 -20.26 24.72
N CYS A 147 -1.09 -19.80 23.99
CA CYS A 147 -1.65 -20.51 22.84
C CYS A 147 -1.12 -19.99 21.50
N LEU A 148 -0.97 -18.67 21.36
CA LEU A 148 -0.68 -18.05 20.07
C LEU A 148 0.82 -17.83 19.84
N HIS A 149 1.56 -17.44 20.87
CA HIS A 149 2.95 -17.02 20.74
C HIS A 149 3.85 -18.10 20.13
N SER A 150 3.83 -19.33 20.66
CA SER A 150 4.70 -20.41 20.17
C SER A 150 4.38 -20.84 18.73
N PRO A 151 3.11 -21.10 18.35
CA PRO A 151 2.78 -21.40 16.97
C PRO A 151 3.10 -20.26 16.00
N LEU A 152 2.73 -19.02 16.32
CA LEU A 152 3.00 -17.87 15.46
C LEU A 152 4.50 -17.60 15.33
N SER A 153 5.29 -17.75 16.40
CA SER A 153 6.75 -17.64 16.32
C SER A 153 7.40 -18.73 15.47
N LYS A 154 6.79 -19.92 15.37
CA LYS A 154 7.27 -20.99 14.47
C LYS A 154 6.93 -20.66 13.01
N ILE A 155 5.73 -20.14 12.78
CA ILE A 155 5.29 -19.71 11.45
C ILE A 155 6.16 -18.55 10.96
N PHE A 156 6.37 -17.54 11.80
CA PHE A 156 7.14 -16.33 11.50
C PHE A 156 8.64 -16.45 11.81
N SER A 157 9.22 -17.63 11.58
CA SER A 157 10.65 -17.82 11.80
C SER A 157 11.51 -16.94 10.87
N PRO A 158 12.65 -16.40 11.34
CA PRO A 158 13.56 -15.64 10.51
C PRO A 158 14.10 -16.48 9.35
N CYS A 159 13.84 -16.04 8.12
CA CYS A 159 14.24 -16.74 6.90
C CYS A 159 15.17 -15.86 6.06
N PRO A 160 16.25 -16.42 5.47
CA PRO A 160 17.20 -15.65 4.65
C PRO A 160 16.55 -15.01 3.42
N GLU A 161 15.47 -15.57 2.89
CA GLU A 161 14.69 -15.06 1.76
C GLU A 161 14.05 -13.69 2.06
N LEU A 162 13.60 -13.49 3.31
CA LEU A 162 12.97 -12.25 3.76
C LEU A 162 13.97 -11.20 4.23
N SER A 163 15.24 -11.57 4.39
CA SER A 163 16.29 -10.63 4.77
C SER A 163 16.57 -9.59 3.68
N SER A 164 17.17 -8.48 4.07
CA SER A 164 17.62 -7.42 3.15
C SER A 164 18.63 -7.89 2.08
N THR A 165 19.30 -9.03 2.27
CA THR A 165 20.28 -9.61 1.33
C THR A 165 19.71 -10.72 0.44
N GLY A 166 18.47 -11.17 0.71
CA GLY A 166 17.78 -12.15 -0.13
C GLY A 166 17.49 -11.58 -1.52
N ALA A 167 18.16 -12.11 -2.55
CA ALA A 167 18.18 -11.57 -3.90
C ALA A 167 16.89 -11.80 -4.70
N ASP A 168 16.10 -12.83 -4.37
CA ASP A 168 14.91 -13.19 -5.13
C ASP A 168 13.64 -12.60 -4.53
N ILE A 169 13.05 -11.66 -5.28
CA ILE A 169 11.82 -10.95 -4.94
C ILE A 169 10.63 -11.92 -4.89
N ASP A 170 10.56 -12.87 -5.81
CA ASP A 170 9.42 -13.80 -5.94
C ASP A 170 9.47 -14.89 -4.88
N ALA A 171 10.66 -15.37 -4.53
CA ALA A 171 10.84 -16.26 -3.39
C ALA A 171 10.44 -15.60 -2.06
N ALA A 172 10.81 -14.33 -1.86
CA ALA A 172 10.41 -13.57 -0.66
C ALA A 172 8.88 -13.38 -0.58
N ALA A 173 8.25 -13.01 -1.70
CA ALA A 173 6.81 -12.85 -1.81
C ALA A 173 6.06 -14.17 -1.50
N SER A 174 6.49 -15.27 -2.13
CA SER A 174 5.88 -16.59 -1.94
C SER A 174 6.03 -17.09 -0.50
N THR A 175 7.19 -16.82 0.12
CA THR A 175 7.46 -17.18 1.51
C THR A 175 6.55 -16.43 2.48
N LEU A 176 6.41 -15.12 2.31
CA LEU A 176 5.51 -14.31 3.15
C LEU A 176 4.04 -14.72 2.97
N GLN A 177 3.59 -14.95 1.73
CA GLN A 177 2.24 -15.45 1.46
C GLN A 177 1.97 -16.79 2.15
N ARG A 178 2.94 -17.72 2.11
CA ARG A 178 2.83 -19.01 2.82
C ARG A 178 2.70 -18.80 4.33
N MET A 179 3.53 -17.95 4.92
CA MET A 179 3.51 -17.66 6.36
C MET A 179 2.18 -17.02 6.78
N PHE A 180 1.66 -16.06 6.01
CA PHE A 180 0.33 -15.49 6.28
C PHE A 180 -0.79 -16.51 6.10
N LYS A 181 -0.72 -17.38 5.10
CA LYS A 181 -1.71 -18.46 4.94
C LYS A 181 -1.68 -19.44 6.11
N GLU A 182 -0.51 -19.82 6.60
CA GLU A 182 -0.36 -20.67 7.79
C GLU A 182 -0.92 -19.98 9.05
N ALA A 183 -0.67 -18.67 9.23
CA ALA A 183 -1.23 -17.90 10.33
C ALA A 183 -2.77 -17.81 10.26
N ILE A 184 -3.33 -17.63 9.05
CA ILE A 184 -4.79 -17.64 8.85
C ILE A 184 -5.39 -19.02 9.11
N ASN A 185 -4.72 -20.12 8.72
CA ASN A 185 -5.19 -21.46 9.06
C ASN A 185 -5.21 -21.68 10.58
N LEU A 186 -4.22 -21.15 11.29
CA LEU A 186 -4.22 -21.16 12.75
C LEU A 186 -5.39 -20.35 13.31
N LEU A 187 -5.62 -19.14 12.80
CA LEU A 187 -6.79 -18.34 13.18
C LEU A 187 -8.10 -19.11 12.96
N ASP A 188 -8.28 -19.72 11.79
CA ASP A 188 -9.47 -20.50 11.45
C ASP A 188 -9.64 -21.68 12.43
N SER A 189 -8.55 -22.34 12.85
CA SER A 189 -8.59 -23.39 13.87
C SER A 189 -9.00 -22.88 15.26
N GLU A 190 -8.46 -21.74 15.70
CA GLU A 190 -8.80 -21.12 16.98
C GLU A 190 -10.26 -20.65 17.00
N LEU A 191 -10.72 -20.00 15.91
CA LEU A 191 -12.11 -19.58 15.77
C LEU A 191 -13.06 -20.78 15.84
N SER A 192 -12.72 -21.90 15.20
CA SER A 192 -13.53 -23.12 15.28
C SER A 192 -13.59 -23.70 16.70
N LEU A 193 -12.47 -23.67 17.45
CA LEU A 193 -12.42 -24.10 18.84
C LEU A 193 -13.37 -23.26 19.69
N PHE A 194 -13.23 -21.93 19.62
CA PHE A 194 -14.07 -21.01 20.40
C PHE A 194 -15.55 -21.08 19.98
N GLN A 195 -15.86 -21.20 18.69
CA GLN A 195 -17.25 -21.34 18.23
C GLN A 195 -17.90 -22.65 18.70
N VAL A 196 -17.18 -23.79 18.68
CA VAL A 196 -17.76 -25.09 19.04
C VAL A 196 -17.77 -25.32 20.55
N LEU A 197 -16.70 -24.94 21.25
CA LEU A 197 -16.49 -25.29 22.65
C LEU A 197 -16.81 -24.14 23.62
N VAL A 198 -16.77 -22.88 23.20
CA VAL A 198 -16.92 -21.73 24.12
C VAL A 198 -18.22 -20.97 23.87
N PHE A 199 -18.49 -20.58 22.63
CA PHE A 199 -19.65 -19.81 22.23
C PHE A 199 -20.79 -20.75 21.83
N LYS A 200 -21.54 -21.25 22.81
CA LYS A 200 -22.79 -22.00 22.54
C LYS A 200 -23.89 -21.04 22.06
N ARG A 201 -23.77 -20.49 20.85
CA ARG A 201 -24.84 -19.69 20.19
C ARG A 201 -26.04 -20.60 19.92
N LEU A 202 -26.91 -20.74 20.92
CA LEU A 202 -28.16 -21.48 20.77
C LEU A 202 -29.25 -20.65 20.07
N HIS A 203 -29.25 -19.30 20.18
CA HIS A 203 -30.14 -18.39 19.43
C HIS A 203 -29.67 -16.91 19.57
N LYS A 204 -30.41 -15.95 18.96
CA LYS A 204 -30.20 -14.47 18.89
C LYS A 204 -30.03 -13.71 20.25
N SER A 205 -29.74 -14.39 21.34
CA SER A 205 -29.41 -13.78 22.64
C SER A 205 -27.94 -13.38 22.71
N TYR A 206 -27.65 -12.30 23.45
CA TYR A 206 -26.29 -11.88 23.79
C TYR A 206 -25.56 -12.99 24.55
N GLU A 207 -24.41 -13.44 24.05
CA GLU A 207 -23.49 -14.33 24.77
C GLU A 207 -22.44 -13.45 25.48
N PRO A 208 -22.42 -13.36 26.81
CA PRO A 208 -21.49 -12.49 27.54
C PRO A 208 -20.01 -12.80 27.26
N LEU A 209 -19.71 -14.07 26.97
CA LEU A 209 -18.35 -14.51 26.63
C LEU A 209 -17.86 -13.94 25.29
N SER A 210 -18.75 -13.44 24.42
CA SER A 210 -18.35 -12.78 23.16
C SER A 210 -17.63 -11.44 23.38
N GLU A 211 -17.54 -10.94 24.62
CA GLU A 211 -16.63 -9.85 24.97
C GLU A 211 -15.14 -10.25 24.82
N PHE A 212 -14.83 -11.55 24.91
CA PHE A 212 -13.50 -12.07 24.62
C PHE A 212 -13.30 -12.18 23.09
N ASP A 213 -12.66 -11.17 22.52
CA ASP A 213 -12.41 -11.11 21.07
C ASP A 213 -11.09 -11.80 20.69
N VAL A 214 -11.19 -13.02 20.18
CA VAL A 214 -10.05 -13.83 19.72
C VAL A 214 -9.29 -13.14 18.59
N ILE A 215 -9.96 -12.34 17.75
CA ILE A 215 -9.34 -11.70 16.58
C ILE A 215 -8.67 -10.39 16.99
N VAL A 216 -9.47 -9.47 17.54
CA VAL A 216 -9.08 -8.06 17.74
C VAL A 216 -8.12 -7.91 18.91
N ASP A 217 -8.40 -8.60 20.02
CA ASP A 217 -7.67 -8.38 21.26
C ASP A 217 -6.52 -9.40 21.42
N ALA A 218 -6.58 -10.56 20.75
CA ALA A 218 -5.59 -11.64 20.87
C ALA A 218 -4.75 -11.91 19.61
N PHE A 219 -5.32 -12.56 18.59
CA PHE A 219 -4.58 -13.06 17.42
C PHE A 219 -3.84 -11.96 16.67
N PHE A 220 -4.53 -10.87 16.35
CA PHE A 220 -3.97 -9.82 15.53
C PHE A 220 -2.86 -9.04 16.25
N PRO A 221 -3.04 -8.59 17.52
CA PRO A 221 -1.95 -7.99 18.28
C PRO A 221 -0.73 -8.89 18.44
N GLU A 222 -0.91 -10.18 18.71
CA GLU A 222 0.21 -11.12 18.86
C GLU A 222 0.96 -11.33 17.55
N THR A 223 0.22 -11.45 16.44
CA THR A 223 0.82 -11.59 15.11
C THR A 223 1.66 -10.37 14.74
N VAL A 224 1.16 -9.16 15.00
CA VAL A 224 1.89 -7.92 14.73
C VAL A 224 3.15 -7.82 15.60
N ASP A 225 3.07 -8.14 16.89
CA ASP A 225 4.23 -8.08 17.79
C ASP A 225 5.34 -9.07 17.35
N ILE A 226 4.95 -10.27 16.91
CA ILE A 226 5.89 -11.27 16.37
C ILE A 226 6.49 -10.82 15.04
N LEU A 227 5.67 -10.29 14.11
CA LEU A 227 6.15 -9.75 12.83
C LEU A 227 7.17 -8.63 13.04
N LEU A 228 6.89 -7.69 13.95
CA LEU A 228 7.77 -6.56 14.22
C LEU A 228 9.07 -6.94 14.94
N SER A 229 9.05 -8.02 15.72
CA SER A 229 10.22 -8.49 16.46
C SER A 229 11.10 -9.45 15.67
N GLN A 230 10.49 -10.38 14.91
CA GLN A 230 11.20 -11.45 14.21
C GLN A 230 11.50 -11.13 12.75
N LEU A 231 10.68 -10.27 12.11
CA LEU A 231 10.75 -9.96 10.69
C LEU A 231 10.74 -8.44 10.42
N PRO A 232 11.64 -7.64 11.00
CA PRO A 232 11.68 -6.20 10.75
C PRO A 232 12.05 -5.86 9.28
N ASP A 233 12.82 -6.73 8.62
CA ASP A 233 13.33 -6.51 7.26
C ASP A 233 12.22 -6.45 6.20
N ILE A 234 11.06 -7.06 6.44
CA ILE A 234 9.93 -7.05 5.49
C ILE A 234 9.39 -5.64 5.25
N PHE A 235 9.58 -4.74 6.22
CA PHE A 235 9.12 -3.35 6.17
C PHE A 235 10.15 -2.41 5.53
N SER A 236 11.33 -2.93 5.14
CA SER A 236 12.40 -2.11 4.58
C SER A 236 12.06 -1.63 3.17
N ALA A 237 12.13 -0.31 2.97
CA ALA A 237 11.86 0.30 1.66
C ALA A 237 13.08 0.25 0.71
N GLY A 238 14.21 -0.36 1.11
CA GLY A 238 15.48 -0.28 0.38
C GLY A 238 15.43 -0.81 -1.05
N ASN A 239 14.58 -1.82 -1.31
CA ASN A 239 14.24 -2.27 -2.66
C ASN A 239 12.75 -1.98 -2.92
N PRO A 240 12.41 -0.98 -3.78
CA PRO A 240 11.03 -0.61 -4.05
C PRO A 240 10.18 -1.75 -4.63
N ASP A 241 10.71 -2.58 -5.52
CA ASP A 241 9.96 -3.68 -6.14
C ASP A 241 9.61 -4.75 -5.08
N LYS A 242 10.58 -5.11 -4.23
CA LYS A 242 10.36 -6.03 -3.10
C LYS A 242 9.35 -5.44 -2.11
N PHE A 243 9.53 -4.18 -1.71
CA PHE A 243 8.63 -3.49 -0.79
C PHE A 243 7.19 -3.49 -1.31
N HIS A 244 6.98 -3.19 -2.59
CA HIS A 244 5.65 -3.14 -3.20
C HIS A 244 4.93 -4.49 -3.15
N LYS A 245 5.60 -5.58 -3.55
CA LYS A 245 5.01 -6.92 -3.50
C LYS A 245 4.69 -7.34 -2.06
N LEU A 246 5.63 -7.16 -1.13
CA LEU A 246 5.41 -7.52 0.28
C LEU A 246 4.31 -6.68 0.93
N TYR A 247 4.22 -5.39 0.59
CA TYR A 247 3.15 -4.51 1.07
C TYR A 247 1.77 -4.97 0.59
N LYS A 248 1.64 -5.33 -0.70
CA LYS A 248 0.38 -5.90 -1.24
C LYS A 248 -0.03 -7.18 -0.53
N ILE A 249 0.92 -8.09 -0.30
CA ILE A 249 0.69 -9.33 0.46
C ILE A 249 0.26 -9.01 1.90
N GLY A 250 0.84 -7.97 2.52
CA GLY A 250 0.42 -7.46 3.82
C GLY A 250 -1.02 -6.93 3.84
N LEU A 251 -1.46 -6.25 2.78
CA LEU A 251 -2.85 -5.81 2.63
C LEU A 251 -3.81 -6.98 2.41
N GLU A 252 -3.44 -7.94 1.56
CA GLU A 252 -4.21 -9.18 1.36
C GLU A 252 -4.39 -9.95 2.68
N PHE A 253 -3.35 -9.98 3.52
CA PHE A 253 -3.47 -10.55 4.87
C PHE A 253 -4.48 -9.80 5.74
N LEU A 254 -4.50 -8.46 5.72
CA LEU A 254 -5.52 -7.69 6.45
C LEU A 254 -6.92 -8.01 5.94
N ASP A 255 -7.11 -8.09 4.62
CA ASP A 255 -8.41 -8.45 4.02
C ASP A 255 -8.85 -9.85 4.45
N LEU A 256 -7.91 -10.81 4.51
CA LEU A 256 -8.19 -12.16 5.00
C LEU A 256 -8.60 -12.17 6.47
N VAL A 257 -7.96 -11.39 7.34
CA VAL A 257 -8.34 -11.27 8.76
C VAL A 257 -9.69 -10.59 8.91
N GLU A 258 -9.94 -9.49 8.20
CA GLU A 258 -11.21 -8.77 8.22
C GLU A 258 -12.37 -9.66 7.76
N ALA A 259 -12.15 -10.54 6.79
CA ALA A 259 -13.14 -11.50 6.31
C ALA A 259 -13.57 -12.56 7.35
N ARG A 260 -12.78 -12.78 8.43
CA ARG A 260 -13.13 -13.69 9.54
C ARG A 260 -13.95 -13.03 10.65
N THR A 261 -14.16 -11.73 10.57
CA THR A 261 -14.94 -11.02 11.60
C THR A 261 -16.44 -11.29 11.45
N ASP A 262 -17.13 -11.39 12.58
CA ASP A 262 -18.56 -11.75 12.62
C ASP A 262 -19.48 -10.54 12.34
N SER A 263 -18.96 -9.31 12.44
CA SER A 263 -19.77 -8.10 12.31
C SER A 263 -18.98 -6.87 11.86
N THR A 264 -19.68 -5.93 11.21
CA THR A 264 -19.10 -4.63 10.81
C THR A 264 -18.56 -3.81 12.00
N LYS A 265 -19.16 -3.97 13.19
CA LYS A 265 -18.67 -3.33 14.42
C LYS A 265 -17.29 -3.87 14.82
N GLN A 266 -17.08 -5.18 14.66
CA GLN A 266 -15.79 -5.81 14.96
C GLN A 266 -14.72 -5.38 13.95
N VAL A 267 -15.05 -5.24 12.66
CA VAL A 267 -14.13 -4.66 11.65
C VAL A 267 -13.70 -3.25 12.04
N ILE A 268 -14.64 -2.40 12.46
CA ILE A 268 -14.32 -1.04 12.90
C ILE A 268 -13.41 -1.08 14.14
N LYS A 269 -13.70 -1.95 15.11
CA LYS A 269 -12.87 -2.14 16.32
C LYS A 269 -11.45 -2.59 15.93
N LEU A 270 -11.32 -3.54 14.99
CA LEU A 270 -10.03 -4.02 14.48
C LEU A 270 -9.22 -2.89 13.84
N ARG A 271 -9.83 -2.13 12.94
CA ARG A 271 -9.16 -1.01 12.24
C ARG A 271 -8.75 0.13 13.17
N GLN A 272 -9.46 0.31 14.29
CA GLN A 272 -9.13 1.29 15.32
C GLN A 272 -8.10 0.77 16.34
N HIS A 273 -7.82 -0.53 16.35
CA HIS A 273 -6.90 -1.13 17.30
C HIS A 273 -5.46 -0.61 17.08
N SER A 274 -4.72 -0.40 18.18
CA SER A 274 -3.37 0.16 18.14
C SER A 274 -2.39 -0.68 17.31
N SER A 275 -2.51 -2.01 17.36
CA SER A 275 -1.70 -2.93 16.55
C SER A 275 -1.97 -2.79 15.05
N TYR A 276 -3.19 -2.44 14.63
CA TYR A 276 -3.54 -2.30 13.20
C TYR A 276 -2.90 -1.04 12.63
N VAL A 277 -3.05 0.06 13.37
CA VAL A 277 -2.37 1.32 13.05
C VAL A 277 -0.86 1.14 13.10
N SER A 278 -0.32 0.40 14.08
CA SER A 278 1.11 0.13 14.20
C SER A 278 1.63 -0.66 13.00
N PHE A 279 0.96 -1.74 12.61
CA PHE A 279 1.31 -2.53 11.43
C PHE A 279 1.37 -1.68 10.17
N LEU A 280 0.33 -0.88 9.89
CA LEU A 280 0.30 0.01 8.73
C LEU A 280 1.36 1.12 8.80
N SER A 281 1.60 1.70 9.98
CA SER A 281 2.57 2.79 10.16
C SER A 281 4.02 2.38 9.91
N LYS A 282 4.32 1.08 10.03
CA LYS A 282 5.66 0.53 9.81
C LYS A 282 6.02 0.46 8.32
N TRP A 283 5.01 0.38 7.45
CA TRP A 283 5.20 0.51 6.01
C TRP A 283 5.47 1.97 5.65
N SER A 284 6.74 2.27 5.38
CA SER A 284 7.20 3.63 5.06
C SER A 284 6.86 4.05 3.62
N LEU A 285 5.57 4.22 3.33
CA LEU A 285 5.05 4.61 2.01
C LEU A 285 5.68 5.91 1.47
N SER A 286 6.09 6.82 2.36
CA SER A 286 6.80 8.04 1.99
C SER A 286 8.19 7.76 1.42
N VAL A 287 8.95 6.84 2.02
CA VAL A 287 10.29 6.44 1.56
C VAL A 287 10.19 5.68 0.25
N TYR A 288 9.21 4.77 0.15
CA TYR A 288 8.90 4.09 -1.10
C TYR A 288 8.65 5.06 -2.26
N PHE A 289 7.75 6.03 -2.05
CA PHE A 289 7.47 7.05 -3.07
C PHE A 289 8.72 7.87 -3.42
N GLN A 290 9.53 8.21 -2.41
CA GLN A 290 10.75 8.98 -2.62
C GLN A 290 11.75 8.25 -3.52
N LEU A 291 11.94 6.94 -3.32
CA LEU A 291 12.82 6.12 -4.16
C LEU A 291 12.30 6.02 -5.59
N ARG A 292 10.99 5.77 -5.78
CA ARG A 292 10.36 5.77 -7.12
C ARG A 292 10.45 7.12 -7.81
N TYR A 293 10.30 8.21 -7.06
CA TYR A 293 10.47 9.57 -7.56
C TYR A 293 11.93 9.83 -8.00
N GLN A 294 12.92 9.33 -7.25
CA GLN A 294 14.33 9.43 -7.61
C GLN A 294 14.64 8.63 -8.87
N GLU A 295 14.22 7.36 -8.97
CA GLU A 295 14.37 6.55 -10.19
C GLU A 295 13.80 7.26 -11.42
N CYS A 296 12.60 7.83 -11.29
CA CYS A 296 11.95 8.58 -12.36
C CYS A 296 12.76 9.82 -12.77
N ASN A 297 13.25 10.61 -11.82
CA ASN A 297 14.04 11.80 -12.11
C ASN A 297 15.41 11.47 -12.69
N GLU A 298 16.05 10.40 -12.25
CA GLU A 298 17.32 9.92 -12.81
C GLU A 298 17.15 9.56 -14.28
N ALA A 299 16.09 8.81 -14.62
CA ALA A 299 15.76 8.46 -16.01
C ALA A 299 15.53 9.70 -16.88
N VAL A 300 14.77 10.69 -16.38
CA VAL A 300 14.53 11.95 -17.11
C VAL A 300 15.82 12.77 -17.23
N THR A 301 16.61 12.87 -16.17
CA THR A 301 17.86 13.64 -16.14
C THR A 301 18.89 13.06 -17.12
N GLU A 302 19.01 11.73 -17.18
CA GLU A 302 19.88 11.05 -18.14
C GLU A 302 19.51 11.41 -19.58
N CYS A 303 18.21 11.40 -19.91
CA CYS A 303 17.73 11.76 -21.23
C CYS A 303 17.97 13.23 -21.58
N THR A 304 17.96 14.14 -20.58
CA THR A 304 18.25 15.56 -20.82
C THR A 304 19.72 15.87 -21.07
N LYS A 305 20.65 14.92 -20.87
CA LYS A 305 22.07 15.11 -21.25
C LYS A 305 22.25 15.17 -22.77
N ILE A 306 21.46 14.40 -23.52
CA ILE A 306 21.49 14.34 -24.98
C ILE A 306 20.05 14.50 -25.51
N PHE A 307 19.62 15.75 -25.67
CA PHE A 307 18.25 16.10 -26.06
C PHE A 307 17.75 15.44 -27.36
N PHE A 308 18.65 15.22 -28.33
CA PHE A 308 18.31 14.72 -29.67
C PHE A 308 18.70 13.26 -29.89
N LYS A 309 18.84 12.47 -28.81
CA LYS A 309 19.07 11.02 -28.94
C LYS A 309 17.83 10.38 -29.57
N ALA A 310 18.01 9.62 -30.64
CA ALA A 310 16.94 8.81 -31.22
C ALA A 310 16.43 7.79 -30.20
N ALA A 311 15.11 7.56 -30.17
CA ALA A 311 14.52 6.51 -29.36
C ALA A 311 15.05 5.13 -29.82
N GLU A 312 15.35 4.25 -28.87
CA GLU A 312 15.69 2.85 -29.15
C GLU A 312 14.42 2.09 -29.57
N ASP A 313 14.56 1.12 -30.49
CA ASP A 313 13.45 0.28 -30.94
C ASP A 313 12.95 -0.60 -29.78
N GLY A 314 11.95 -0.10 -29.05
CA GLY A 314 11.29 -0.76 -27.93
C GLY A 314 9.79 -0.93 -28.17
N PRO A 315 9.11 -1.84 -27.46
CA PRO A 315 7.72 -2.24 -27.74
C PRO A 315 6.66 -1.13 -27.63
N HIS A 316 6.98 0.03 -27.06
CA HIS A 316 6.15 1.24 -27.05
C HIS A 316 6.53 2.19 -28.19
N VAL A 317 6.64 1.62 -29.40
CA VAL A 317 7.11 2.27 -30.63
C VAL A 317 6.19 3.44 -31.01
N GLY A 318 6.74 4.64 -30.94
CA GLY A 318 6.46 5.60 -32.01
C GLY A 318 6.72 7.08 -31.74
N TYR A 319 7.39 7.40 -30.64
CA TYR A 319 8.14 8.66 -30.55
C TYR A 319 9.49 8.55 -31.28
N ALA A 320 10.01 9.67 -31.76
CA ALA A 320 11.33 9.78 -32.39
C ALA A 320 12.46 10.10 -31.42
N LEU A 321 12.19 10.89 -30.41
CA LEU A 321 13.15 11.31 -29.41
C LEU A 321 13.04 10.42 -28.19
N ALA A 322 14.20 9.97 -27.70
CA ALA A 322 14.28 9.20 -26.46
C ALA A 322 13.65 9.96 -25.27
N LEU A 323 13.76 11.29 -25.25
CA LEU A 323 13.16 12.13 -24.20
C LEU A 323 11.64 11.96 -24.10
N THR A 324 10.92 12.05 -25.23
CA THR A 324 9.45 11.93 -25.27
C THR A 324 9.01 10.52 -24.91
N ALA A 325 9.73 9.52 -25.41
CA ALA A 325 9.50 8.11 -25.09
C ALA A 325 9.67 7.86 -23.58
N THR A 326 10.77 8.30 -22.99
CA THR A 326 11.05 8.09 -21.56
C THR A 326 10.04 8.81 -20.68
N ILE A 327 9.65 10.05 -20.99
CA ILE A 327 8.64 10.77 -20.19
C ILE A 327 7.28 10.05 -20.24
N THR A 328 6.85 9.65 -21.43
CA THR A 328 5.58 8.90 -21.59
C THR A 328 5.64 7.57 -20.85
N GLN A 329 6.76 6.86 -20.95
CA GLN A 329 6.99 5.60 -20.23
C GLN A 329 6.99 5.81 -18.71
N GLN A 330 7.62 6.86 -18.19
CA GLN A 330 7.60 7.14 -16.75
C GLN A 330 6.19 7.49 -16.25
N ILE A 331 5.41 8.25 -17.03
CA ILE A 331 4.00 8.52 -16.71
C ILE A 331 3.23 7.19 -16.64
N GLN A 332 3.33 6.34 -17.66
CA GLN A 332 2.64 5.03 -17.68
C GLN A 332 3.11 4.12 -16.53
N ARG A 333 4.42 4.09 -16.25
CA ARG A 333 5.01 3.29 -15.16
C ARG A 333 4.49 3.72 -13.79
N CYS A 334 4.18 5.00 -13.56
CA CYS A 334 3.59 5.45 -12.29
C CYS A 334 2.23 4.78 -11.98
N TRP A 335 1.52 4.33 -13.01
CA TRP A 335 0.19 3.71 -12.93
C TRP A 335 0.21 2.21 -13.22
N SER A 336 1.40 1.61 -13.38
CA SER A 336 1.50 0.16 -13.60
C SER A 336 1.16 -0.61 -12.34
N GLY A 337 0.64 -1.83 -12.50
CA GLY A 337 0.29 -2.70 -11.38
C GLY A 337 1.44 -3.00 -10.41
N ASP A 338 2.69 -2.89 -10.87
CA ASP A 338 3.92 -3.19 -10.11
C ASP A 338 4.51 -1.99 -9.37
N VAL A 339 3.97 -0.78 -9.59
CA VAL A 339 4.47 0.47 -8.97
C VAL A 339 3.36 1.22 -8.25
N TYR A 340 2.15 1.21 -8.81
CA TYR A 340 1.03 1.93 -8.26
C TYR A 340 0.57 1.35 -6.92
N LEU A 341 0.26 2.25 -5.98
CA LEU A 341 -0.35 1.97 -4.68
C LEU A 341 -1.46 2.99 -4.41
N ASP A 342 -2.65 2.52 -4.02
CA ASP A 342 -3.82 3.38 -3.81
C ASP A 342 -3.62 4.47 -2.75
N ALA A 343 -2.91 4.14 -1.66
CA ALA A 343 -2.57 5.09 -0.60
C ALA A 343 -1.74 6.29 -1.11
N LEU A 344 -1.04 6.12 -2.24
CA LEU A 344 -0.16 7.11 -2.85
C LEU A 344 -0.74 7.73 -4.14
N ARG A 345 -2.01 7.46 -4.47
CA ARG A 345 -2.69 7.95 -5.68
C ARG A 345 -2.47 9.45 -5.92
N HIS A 346 -2.69 10.26 -4.90
CA HIS A 346 -2.52 11.72 -4.97
C HIS A 346 -1.06 12.13 -5.32
N ARG A 347 -0.07 11.37 -4.87
CA ARG A 347 1.35 11.64 -5.16
C ARG A 347 1.75 11.22 -6.56
N PHE A 348 1.30 10.05 -7.02
CA PHE A 348 1.53 9.59 -8.40
C PHE A 348 0.83 10.46 -9.44
N TRP A 349 -0.38 10.96 -9.12
CA TRP A 349 -1.06 11.96 -9.93
C TRP A 349 -0.25 13.26 -10.03
N LYS A 350 0.20 13.79 -8.89
CA LYS A 350 1.06 14.97 -8.86
C LYS A 350 2.34 14.75 -9.70
N LEU A 351 2.98 13.60 -9.59
CA LEU A 351 4.18 13.26 -10.37
C LEU A 351 3.89 13.22 -11.88
N SER A 352 2.76 12.64 -12.27
CA SER A 352 2.34 12.58 -13.68
C SER A 352 2.19 13.99 -14.27
N LEU A 353 1.51 14.89 -13.54
CA LEU A 353 1.39 16.30 -13.94
C LEU A 353 2.74 17.04 -13.93
N GLN A 354 3.62 16.73 -13.00
CA GLN A 354 4.97 17.29 -12.98
C GLN A 354 5.77 16.86 -14.21
N LEU A 355 5.69 15.59 -14.62
CA LEU A 355 6.36 15.09 -15.83
C LEU A 355 5.84 15.76 -17.10
N VAL A 356 4.52 15.94 -17.22
CA VAL A 356 3.91 16.70 -18.33
C VAL A 356 4.43 18.14 -18.35
N ASN A 357 4.49 18.81 -17.19
CA ASN A 357 5.01 20.18 -17.09
C ASN A 357 6.52 20.26 -17.40
N VAL A 358 7.31 19.28 -16.97
CA VAL A 358 8.73 19.17 -17.31
C VAL A 358 8.88 19.05 -18.82
N TYR A 359 8.10 18.20 -19.49
CA TYR A 359 8.14 18.06 -20.94
C TYR A 359 7.76 19.37 -21.65
N ALA A 360 6.66 20.01 -21.24
CA ALA A 360 6.23 21.29 -21.78
C ALA A 360 7.31 22.38 -21.61
N TYR A 361 8.10 22.35 -20.54
CA TYR A 361 9.23 23.26 -20.35
C TYR A 361 10.46 22.90 -21.21
N LEU A 362 10.72 21.61 -21.43
CA LEU A 362 11.86 21.14 -22.22
C LEU A 362 11.67 21.39 -23.73
N ILE A 363 10.43 21.34 -24.24
CA ILE A 363 10.12 21.57 -25.66
C ILE A 363 10.70 22.92 -26.17
N PRO A 364 10.36 24.10 -25.59
CA PRO A 364 10.92 25.37 -26.05
C PRO A 364 12.43 25.48 -25.80
N LYS A 365 12.92 24.87 -24.71
CA LYS A 365 14.36 24.89 -24.39
C LYS A 365 15.18 24.15 -25.44
N MET A 366 14.69 23.01 -25.94
CA MET A 366 15.32 22.29 -27.06
C MET A 366 15.33 23.15 -28.33
N ALA A 367 14.26 23.91 -28.58
CA ALA A 367 14.21 24.80 -29.73
C ALA A 367 15.21 25.97 -29.64
N VAL A 368 15.38 26.56 -28.45
CA VAL A 368 16.36 27.63 -28.22
C VAL A 368 17.80 27.12 -28.32
N LEU A 369 18.10 25.93 -27.80
CA LEU A 369 19.45 25.34 -27.88
C LEU A 369 19.91 25.07 -29.32
N GLN A 370 18.96 24.93 -30.24
CA GLN A 370 19.24 24.77 -31.66
C GLN A 370 19.13 26.05 -32.47
N ALA A 371 18.68 27.17 -31.89
CA ALA A 371 18.77 28.48 -32.53
C ALA A 371 20.25 28.90 -32.53
N PRO A 372 20.96 28.90 -33.69
CA PRO A 372 22.37 29.21 -33.66
C PRO A 372 22.59 30.70 -33.38
N THR A 373 23.61 30.99 -32.60
CA THR A 373 24.11 32.35 -32.29
C THR A 373 24.69 33.09 -33.51
N THR A 374 24.83 32.42 -34.67
CA THR A 374 25.35 33.01 -35.92
C THR A 374 24.62 32.47 -37.16
N LEU A 375 24.20 33.37 -38.05
CA LEU A 375 23.38 33.11 -39.26
C LEU A 375 24.06 32.21 -40.31
N GLU A 376 25.38 32.07 -40.27
CA GLU A 376 26.18 31.36 -41.30
C GLU A 376 26.31 29.85 -41.06
N LYS A 377 25.91 29.34 -39.88
CA LYS A 377 25.96 27.90 -39.51
C LYS A 377 24.58 27.27 -39.29
N ARG A 378 23.50 27.82 -39.86
CA ARG A 378 22.20 27.11 -39.93
C ARG A 378 22.29 25.98 -40.96
N GLY A 379 22.74 24.81 -40.53
CA GLY A 379 22.68 23.57 -41.32
C GLY A 379 21.30 22.90 -41.22
N ILE A 380 20.98 22.03 -42.19
CA ILE A 380 19.75 21.21 -42.27
C ILE A 380 19.46 20.44 -40.97
N SER A 381 20.52 19.93 -40.31
CA SER A 381 20.42 19.15 -39.06
C SER A 381 19.72 19.91 -37.92
N SER A 382 19.79 21.24 -37.89
CA SER A 382 19.06 22.07 -36.92
C SER A 382 17.57 22.14 -37.23
N ILE A 383 17.18 22.15 -38.51
CA ILE A 383 15.77 22.15 -38.93
C ILE A 383 15.17 20.77 -38.68
N GLU A 384 15.89 19.70 -39.04
CA GLU A 384 15.51 18.31 -38.79
C GLU A 384 15.18 18.07 -37.32
N SER A 385 16.07 18.49 -36.42
CA SER A 385 15.88 18.30 -34.99
C SER A 385 14.70 19.11 -34.42
N LEU A 386 14.47 20.34 -34.91
CA LEU A 386 13.28 21.13 -34.55
C LEU A 386 11.98 20.46 -35.03
N LEU A 387 11.99 19.90 -36.25
CA LEU A 387 10.87 19.15 -36.81
C LEU A 387 10.59 17.89 -35.98
N LEU A 388 11.63 17.17 -35.54
CA LEU A 388 11.48 16.00 -34.65
C LEU A 388 10.88 16.37 -33.28
N VAL A 389 11.30 17.49 -32.69
CA VAL A 389 10.72 17.98 -31.42
C VAL A 389 9.25 18.38 -31.60
N PHE A 390 8.93 19.12 -32.66
CA PHE A 390 7.55 19.51 -32.95
C PHE A 390 6.68 18.27 -33.23
N PHE A 391 7.24 17.29 -33.96
CA PHE A 391 6.60 16.03 -34.26
C PHE A 391 6.22 15.25 -33.01
N ASP A 392 7.20 14.90 -32.19
CA ASP A 392 6.98 14.15 -30.95
C ASP A 392 6.05 14.87 -29.98
N GLY A 393 6.21 16.19 -29.87
CA GLY A 393 5.38 17.00 -29.00
C GLY A 393 3.91 17.03 -29.45
N SER A 394 3.66 17.04 -30.77
CA SER A 394 2.28 16.95 -31.30
C SER A 394 1.64 15.58 -31.04
N LEU A 395 2.40 14.49 -31.13
CA LEU A 395 1.93 13.15 -30.77
C LEU A 395 1.62 13.07 -29.27
N PHE A 396 2.48 13.63 -28.44
CA PHE A 396 2.27 13.67 -26.99
C PHE A 396 1.05 14.52 -26.62
N LEU A 397 0.87 15.68 -27.25
CA LEU A 397 -0.32 16.52 -27.08
C LEU A 397 -1.60 15.76 -27.45
N LYS A 398 -1.59 15.10 -28.61
CA LYS A 398 -2.72 14.29 -29.07
C LYS A 398 -3.04 13.15 -28.10
N TRP A 399 -2.02 12.46 -27.59
CA TRP A 399 -2.20 11.41 -26.58
C TRP A 399 -2.89 11.93 -25.30
N ILE A 400 -2.59 13.16 -24.87
CA ILE A 400 -3.30 13.80 -23.75
C ILE A 400 -4.75 14.14 -24.13
N GLU A 401 -4.97 14.73 -25.31
CA GLU A 401 -6.30 15.13 -25.82
C GLU A 401 -7.24 13.93 -26.00
N GLU A 402 -6.73 12.78 -26.44
CA GLU A 402 -7.48 11.51 -26.57
C GLU A 402 -7.75 10.82 -25.22
N GLY A 403 -7.40 11.46 -24.10
CA GLY A 403 -7.68 10.96 -22.76
C GLY A 403 -6.63 9.98 -22.24
N GLY A 404 -5.41 9.96 -22.78
CA GLY A 404 -4.33 9.08 -22.32
C GLY A 404 -4.06 9.16 -20.81
N LEU A 405 -4.11 10.36 -20.22
CA LEU A 405 -4.00 10.54 -18.77
C LEU A 405 -5.25 10.05 -18.02
N VAL A 406 -6.44 10.27 -18.56
CA VAL A 406 -7.71 9.83 -17.95
C VAL A 406 -7.74 8.31 -17.88
N ASN A 407 -7.41 7.64 -18.98
CA ASN A 407 -7.42 6.18 -19.09
C ASN A 407 -6.47 5.50 -18.10
N LEU A 408 -5.41 6.18 -17.65
CA LEU A 408 -4.50 5.67 -16.61
C LEU A 408 -5.09 5.80 -15.20
N VAL A 409 -5.85 6.86 -14.94
CA VAL A 409 -6.40 7.17 -13.61
C VAL A 409 -7.75 6.50 -13.38
N LEU A 410 -8.60 6.44 -14.41
CA LEU A 410 -9.99 6.00 -14.32
C LEU A 410 -10.17 4.59 -13.72
N PRO A 411 -9.35 3.58 -14.08
CA PRO A 411 -9.42 2.25 -13.46
C PRO A 411 -9.14 2.25 -11.95
N THR A 412 -8.41 3.25 -11.44
CA THR A 412 -8.03 3.36 -10.03
C THR A 412 -9.04 4.13 -9.18
N LEU A 413 -9.99 4.81 -9.81
CA LEU A 413 -11.08 5.49 -9.11
C LEU A 413 -12.14 4.44 -8.78
N GLN A 414 -12.46 4.29 -7.49
CA GLN A 414 -13.46 3.33 -6.99
C GLN A 414 -14.87 3.53 -7.59
N ASN A 415 -15.11 4.69 -8.21
CA ASN A 415 -16.32 4.99 -8.96
C ASN A 415 -16.01 4.86 -10.45
N GLN A 416 -16.20 3.66 -11.00
CA GLN A 416 -16.02 3.37 -12.42
C GLN A 416 -17.00 4.13 -13.32
N ASP A 417 -18.04 4.74 -12.72
CA ASP A 417 -19.06 5.57 -13.38
C ASP A 417 -19.07 6.99 -12.78
N THR A 418 -18.07 7.81 -13.12
CA THR A 418 -18.20 9.27 -12.97
C THR A 418 -18.22 9.90 -14.34
N ASP A 419 -19.33 9.69 -15.04
CA ASP A 419 -19.77 10.62 -16.07
C ASP A 419 -20.73 11.62 -15.41
N PRO A 420 -20.38 12.91 -15.31
CA PRO A 420 -19.16 13.55 -15.84
C PRO A 420 -17.92 13.36 -14.95
N LEU A 421 -16.75 13.40 -15.59
CA LEU A 421 -15.44 13.41 -14.91
C LEU A 421 -15.38 14.54 -13.86
N PRO A 422 -14.69 14.34 -12.73
CA PRO A 422 -14.55 15.39 -11.72
C PRO A 422 -13.96 16.68 -12.31
N GLU A 423 -14.56 17.83 -11.98
CA GLU A 423 -14.18 19.14 -12.52
C GLU A 423 -12.68 19.46 -12.32
N TRP A 424 -12.12 19.09 -11.17
CA TRP A 424 -10.69 19.26 -10.89
C TRP A 424 -9.79 18.47 -11.85
N LEU A 425 -10.24 17.29 -12.31
CA LEU A 425 -9.48 16.44 -13.21
C LEU A 425 -9.50 17.02 -14.62
N THR A 426 -10.68 17.43 -15.08
CA THR A 426 -10.88 18.10 -16.37
C THR A 426 -10.04 19.37 -16.47
N GLN A 427 -10.08 20.22 -15.43
CA GLN A 427 -9.30 21.46 -15.39
C GLN A 427 -7.78 21.20 -15.43
N CYS A 428 -7.29 20.20 -14.67
CA CYS A 428 -5.86 19.85 -14.69
C CYS A 428 -5.39 19.40 -16.07
N ILE A 429 -6.23 18.61 -16.76
CA ILE A 429 -5.91 18.11 -18.11
C ILE A 429 -5.93 19.25 -19.12
N GLU A 430 -6.94 20.12 -19.07
CA GLU A 430 -7.04 21.29 -19.94
C GLU A 430 -5.85 22.24 -19.78
N ASP A 431 -5.42 22.51 -18.53
CA ASP A 431 -4.22 23.30 -18.24
C ASP A 431 -2.95 22.63 -18.81
N SER A 432 -2.83 21.31 -18.70
CA SER A 432 -1.70 20.54 -19.25
C SER A 432 -1.67 20.56 -20.78
N ILE A 433 -2.83 20.42 -21.43
CA ILE A 433 -3.00 20.53 -22.88
C ILE A 433 -2.59 21.93 -23.33
N GLU A 434 -3.11 22.98 -22.70
CA GLU A 434 -2.87 24.36 -23.11
C GLU A 434 -1.41 24.76 -22.93
N ARG A 435 -0.75 24.32 -21.86
CA ARG A 435 0.70 24.55 -21.66
C ARG A 435 1.53 23.87 -22.74
N THR A 436 1.23 22.61 -23.03
CA THR A 436 1.97 21.85 -24.05
C THR A 436 1.75 22.45 -25.44
N ARG A 437 0.52 22.86 -25.75
CA ARG A 437 0.16 23.56 -26.99
C ARG A 437 0.91 24.88 -27.15
N LYS A 438 0.95 25.72 -26.10
CA LYS A 438 1.74 26.97 -26.10
C LYS A 438 3.21 26.72 -26.38
N SER A 439 3.79 25.72 -25.71
CA SER A 439 5.19 25.32 -25.93
C SER A 439 5.46 24.87 -27.36
N LEU A 440 4.54 24.10 -27.97
CA LEU A 440 4.66 23.67 -29.37
C LEU A 440 4.52 24.83 -30.35
N ASN A 441 3.63 25.79 -30.09
CA ASN A 441 3.51 26.99 -30.91
C ASN A 441 4.81 27.80 -30.93
N THR A 442 5.54 27.89 -29.81
CA THR A 442 6.88 28.51 -29.80
C THR A 442 7.88 27.78 -30.70
N VAL A 443 7.82 26.44 -30.77
CA VAL A 443 8.67 25.67 -31.69
C VAL A 443 8.24 25.90 -33.15
N LYS A 444 6.93 25.93 -33.41
CA LYS A 444 6.36 26.24 -34.73
C LYS A 444 6.82 27.60 -35.25
N GLU A 445 6.72 28.64 -34.42
CA GLU A 445 7.23 29.98 -34.75
C GLU A 445 8.74 29.97 -35.02
N ASN A 446 9.52 29.20 -34.26
CA ASN A 446 10.96 29.06 -34.52
C ASN A 446 11.24 28.38 -35.87
N ILE A 447 10.47 27.36 -36.25
CA ILE A 447 10.58 26.71 -37.56
C ILE A 447 10.24 27.71 -38.68
N GLU A 448 9.15 28.46 -38.55
CA GLU A 448 8.75 29.51 -39.51
C GLU A 448 9.80 30.64 -39.61
N ASN A 449 10.44 30.99 -38.49
CA ASN A 449 11.53 31.97 -38.41
C ASN A 449 12.87 31.46 -38.98
N VAL A 450 12.99 30.18 -39.37
CA VAL A 450 14.15 29.66 -40.10
C VAL A 450 14.16 30.07 -41.59
N GLN A 451 13.69 31.29 -41.86
CA GLN A 451 13.76 32.04 -43.12
C GLN A 451 15.17 32.23 -43.70
N ALA A 452 16.23 31.64 -43.13
CA ALA A 452 17.60 31.83 -43.61
C ALA A 452 17.83 31.20 -44.99
N LEU A 453 17.25 30.02 -45.27
CA LEU A 453 17.26 29.40 -46.60
C LEU A 453 16.43 30.23 -47.59
N THR A 454 15.24 30.68 -47.15
CA THR A 454 14.32 31.51 -47.92
C THR A 454 14.91 32.88 -48.28
N LYS A 455 15.60 33.55 -47.33
CA LYS A 455 16.27 34.84 -47.55
C LYS A 455 17.43 34.72 -48.52
N HIS A 456 18.21 33.65 -48.43
CA HIS A 456 19.30 33.37 -49.37
C HIS A 456 18.79 33.14 -50.81
N VAL A 457 17.63 32.49 -50.98
CA VAL A 457 16.93 32.37 -52.27
C VAL A 457 16.37 33.73 -52.72
N GLN A 458 15.77 34.51 -51.82
CA GLN A 458 15.23 35.85 -52.10
C GLN A 458 16.31 36.88 -52.48
N GLU A 459 17.54 36.73 -51.97
CA GLU A 459 18.68 37.59 -52.32
C GLU A 459 19.37 37.18 -53.63
N LEU A 460 19.08 36.00 -54.18
CA LEU A 460 19.69 35.52 -55.42
C LEU A 460 19.48 36.48 -56.60
N PRO A 461 18.25 36.96 -56.90
CA PRO A 461 18.04 37.92 -57.97
C PRO A 461 18.77 39.24 -57.72
N ARG A 462 18.96 39.64 -56.45
CA ARG A 462 19.69 40.86 -56.08
C ARG A 462 21.20 40.73 -56.31
N GLN A 463 21.76 39.54 -56.06
CA GLN A 463 23.16 39.22 -56.33
C GLN A 463 23.47 39.23 -57.84
N TYR A 464 22.52 38.80 -58.68
CA TYR A 464 22.65 38.87 -60.14
C TYR A 464 22.29 40.25 -60.73
N ARG A 465 21.52 41.09 -60.02
CA ARG A 465 21.14 42.45 -60.48
C ARG A 465 22.21 43.52 -60.23
N ARG A 466 23.16 43.29 -59.32
CA ARG A 466 24.24 44.24 -59.02
C ARG A 466 25.57 43.67 -59.47
N THR A 467 25.94 43.94 -60.72
CA THR A 467 27.32 44.23 -61.17
C THR A 467 27.33 44.36 -62.70
N ASN A 468 28.18 45.26 -63.22
CA ASN A 468 28.62 45.28 -64.62
C ASN A 468 29.38 43.98 -64.98
N ARG A 469 28.72 42.83 -64.90
CA ARG A 469 29.28 41.51 -65.22
C ARG A 469 28.64 40.98 -66.50
N GLU A 470 29.46 40.29 -67.29
CA GLU A 470 29.05 39.63 -68.52
C GLU A 470 27.96 38.60 -68.26
N TRP A 471 27.15 38.34 -69.29
CA TRP A 471 26.06 37.38 -69.24
C TRP A 471 26.54 36.02 -68.71
N PRO A 472 25.88 35.44 -67.69
CA PRO A 472 26.32 34.18 -67.10
C PRO A 472 26.23 33.04 -68.13
N SER A 473 27.36 32.42 -68.43
CA SER A 473 27.51 31.32 -69.39
C SER A 473 27.48 29.92 -68.74
N ALA A 474 27.33 29.85 -67.41
CA ALA A 474 27.22 28.60 -66.64
C ALA A 474 26.05 28.68 -65.62
N PRO A 475 25.33 27.57 -65.36
CA PRO A 475 24.27 27.52 -64.36
C PRO A 475 24.84 27.81 -62.96
N SER A 476 24.07 28.51 -62.10
CA SER A 476 24.55 28.87 -60.76
C SER A 476 24.89 27.60 -59.96
N ALA A 477 26.06 27.56 -59.30
CA ALA A 477 26.42 26.46 -58.40
C ALA A 477 25.57 26.43 -57.10
N PHE A 478 24.79 27.49 -56.88
CA PHE A 478 23.93 27.69 -55.72
C PHE A 478 22.60 26.93 -55.83
N MET A 479 21.98 26.94 -57.01
CA MET A 479 20.70 26.27 -57.24
C MET A 479 20.78 24.76 -56.99
N PRO A 480 21.79 24.02 -57.50
CA PRO A 480 21.96 22.59 -57.21
C PRO A 480 22.19 22.30 -55.72
N ARG A 481 22.82 23.22 -55.00
CA ARG A 481 23.08 23.09 -53.55
C ARG A 481 21.78 23.22 -52.77
N ILE A 482 20.94 24.22 -53.07
CA ILE A 482 19.64 24.38 -52.40
C ILE A 482 18.67 23.26 -52.77
N THR A 483 18.60 22.86 -54.04
CA THR A 483 17.71 21.76 -54.44
C THR A 483 18.11 20.46 -53.76
N ARG A 484 19.41 20.17 -53.63
CA ARG A 484 19.88 19.00 -52.88
C ARG A 484 19.53 19.12 -51.39
N GLN A 485 19.69 20.30 -50.79
CA GLN A 485 19.31 20.54 -49.40
C GLN A 485 17.80 20.38 -49.11
N LEU A 486 16.94 20.81 -50.04
CA LEU A 486 15.50 20.60 -49.96
C LEU A 486 15.12 19.15 -50.21
N GLN A 487 15.82 18.44 -51.11
CA GLN A 487 15.64 17.01 -51.34
C GLN A 487 16.04 16.20 -50.10
N ASP A 488 17.16 16.54 -49.44
CA ASP A 488 17.58 15.89 -48.20
C ASP A 488 16.56 16.10 -47.07
N LEU A 489 16.01 17.32 -46.93
CA LEU A 489 14.92 17.61 -45.99
C LEU A 489 13.63 16.85 -46.31
N ALA A 490 13.26 16.77 -47.59
CA ALA A 490 12.09 16.02 -48.04
C ALA A 490 12.25 14.51 -47.77
N HIS A 491 13.44 13.97 -48.00
CA HIS A 491 13.77 12.57 -47.74
C HIS A 491 13.77 12.26 -46.23
N ILE A 492 14.26 13.17 -45.38
CA ILE A 492 14.19 13.05 -43.92
C ILE A 492 12.73 13.06 -43.44
N LEU A 493 11.91 13.96 -43.99
CA LEU A 493 10.49 14.01 -43.66
C LEU A 493 9.74 12.75 -44.11
N GLN A 494 10.04 12.24 -45.31
CA GLN A 494 9.44 11.01 -45.81
C GLN A 494 9.91 9.79 -45.03
N ASP A 495 11.22 9.58 -44.87
CA ASP A 495 11.78 8.32 -44.36
C ASP A 495 11.91 8.24 -42.84
N ASN A 496 12.06 9.36 -42.13
CA ASN A 496 12.22 9.36 -40.67
C ASN A 496 10.97 9.80 -39.90
N ILE A 497 10.07 10.56 -40.54
CA ILE A 497 8.92 11.18 -39.84
C ILE A 497 7.59 10.60 -40.36
N LEU A 498 7.34 10.63 -41.66
CA LEU A 498 6.04 10.25 -42.25
C LEU A 498 5.82 8.73 -42.39
N THR A 499 6.88 7.94 -42.46
CA THR A 499 6.87 6.46 -42.46
C THR A 499 6.69 5.86 -41.07
N LYS A 500 6.65 6.68 -40.01
CA LYS A 500 6.43 6.16 -38.66
C LYS A 500 4.99 5.66 -38.50
N PRO A 501 4.78 4.49 -37.88
CA PRO A 501 3.46 3.84 -37.82
C PRO A 501 2.39 4.69 -37.11
N GLN A 502 2.79 5.56 -36.16
CA GLN A 502 1.88 6.46 -35.45
C GLN A 502 1.37 7.65 -36.31
N VAL A 503 2.10 8.02 -37.37
CA VAL A 503 1.75 9.13 -38.28
C VAL A 503 0.86 8.65 -39.41
N GLU A 504 1.15 7.45 -39.92
CA GLU A 504 0.29 6.78 -40.88
C GLU A 504 -1.12 6.54 -40.32
N ALA A 505 -1.22 6.31 -39.01
CA ALA A 505 -2.50 6.12 -38.30
C ALA A 505 -3.32 7.42 -38.11
N SER A 506 -2.74 8.62 -38.30
CA SER A 506 -3.42 9.90 -38.02
C SER A 506 -3.36 10.87 -39.22
N PRO A 507 -4.41 10.90 -40.08
CA PRO A 507 -4.41 11.75 -41.28
C PRO A 507 -4.35 13.25 -40.95
N ALA A 508 -4.87 13.67 -39.80
CA ALA A 508 -4.83 15.07 -39.35
C ALA A 508 -3.41 15.54 -39.01
N LEU A 509 -2.61 14.69 -38.37
CA LEU A 509 -1.20 14.98 -38.10
C LEU A 509 -0.41 15.05 -39.41
N ARG A 510 -0.62 14.07 -40.30
CA ARG A 510 -0.02 14.08 -41.64
C ARG A 510 -0.36 15.34 -42.43
N ALA A 511 -1.61 15.80 -42.36
CA ALA A 511 -2.03 17.05 -43.00
C ALA A 511 -1.35 18.28 -42.37
N GLN A 512 -1.26 18.36 -41.04
CA GLN A 512 -0.58 19.45 -40.34
C GLN A 512 0.91 19.55 -40.68
N PHE A 513 1.60 18.41 -40.80
CA PHE A 513 3.01 18.38 -41.22
C PHE A 513 3.18 18.72 -42.71
N THR A 514 2.25 18.25 -43.54
CA THR A 514 2.26 18.55 -44.97
C THR A 514 2.01 20.05 -45.18
N GLU A 515 1.07 20.65 -44.44
CA GLU A 515 0.81 22.09 -44.46
C GLU A 515 2.01 22.90 -43.94
N LEU A 516 2.65 22.46 -42.85
CA LEU A 516 3.86 23.12 -42.33
C LEU A 516 5.02 23.05 -43.32
N PHE A 517 5.21 21.90 -43.96
CA PHE A 517 6.23 21.72 -44.99
C PHE A 517 5.88 22.53 -46.25
N GLU A 518 4.62 22.52 -46.68
CA GLU A 518 4.12 23.36 -47.76
C GLU A 518 4.28 24.83 -47.42
N GLN A 519 4.06 25.29 -46.19
CA GLN A 519 4.30 26.69 -45.80
C GLN A 519 5.80 27.01 -45.83
N MET A 520 6.65 26.12 -45.35
CA MET A 520 8.11 26.26 -45.42
C MET A 520 8.61 26.31 -46.88
N VAL A 521 8.04 25.50 -47.78
CA VAL A 521 8.42 25.40 -49.20
C VAL A 521 7.73 26.46 -50.07
N LEU A 522 6.45 26.72 -49.91
CA LEU A 522 5.69 27.76 -50.64
C LEU A 522 6.17 29.16 -50.29
N GLN A 523 6.62 29.42 -49.07
CA GLN A 523 7.32 30.68 -48.78
C GLN A 523 8.67 30.79 -49.51
N THR A 524 9.27 29.67 -49.94
CA THR A 524 10.46 29.68 -50.82
C THR A 524 10.11 29.80 -52.31
N THR A 525 8.92 29.39 -52.75
CA THR A 525 8.53 29.33 -54.17
C THR A 525 7.50 30.37 -54.62
N ASN A 526 6.78 31.07 -53.74
CA ASN A 526 5.88 32.19 -54.09
C ASN A 526 6.64 33.52 -54.35
N MET A 527 7.82 33.42 -54.98
CA MET A 527 8.54 34.51 -55.65
C MET A 527 8.85 34.09 -57.10
#